data_AF-A0A800DNF9-F1
#
_entry.id   AF-A0A800DNF9-F1
#
_cell.length_a   1.000
_cell.length_b   1.000
_cell.length_c   1.000
_cell.angle_alpha   90.00
_cell.angle_beta   90.00
_cell.angle_gamma   90.00
#
_symmetry.space_group_name_H-M   'P 1'
#
loop_
_entity.id
_entity.type
_entity.pdbx_description
1 polymer ?
#
loop_
_entity_poly.entity_id
_entity_poly.type
_entity_poly.pdbx_seq_one_letter_code
_entity_poly.pdbx_strand_id
1 'polypeptide(L)'
;MKTILNFILLFAIVLPCSGLTQQDLDQIERLMDKKLEPIKIDIAYIKGKMATKDDIIEVRKDFTEEMNAFRQEIYAKIDSTNTRIDSLYNASIAVWTAIFIAIIAAIFGGPIFSRWLEKREERKNAVVKMREMALELVKDKPEWAEAYKNIGLL
;
A
#
# COMPACT_ATOMS: atom_id res chain seq x y z
N MET A 1 59.59 21.63 58.48
CA MET A 1 60.28 21.81 57.17
C MET A 1 59.34 21.79 55.96
N LYS A 2 58.34 20.89 55.87
CA LYS A 2 57.40 20.84 54.72
C LYS A 2 56.48 22.08 54.58
N THR A 3 56.11 22.71 55.69
CA THR A 3 55.27 23.92 55.72
C THR A 3 56.00 25.18 55.22
N ILE A 4 57.31 25.28 55.48
CA ILE A 4 58.14 26.39 55.02
C ILE A 4 58.36 26.31 53.50
N LEU A 5 58.56 25.08 52.98
CA LEU A 5 58.72 24.85 51.55
C LEU A 5 57.47 25.23 50.74
N ASN A 6 56.27 24.92 51.26
CA ASN A 6 55.02 25.31 50.61
C ASN A 6 54.77 26.83 50.65
N PHE A 7 55.19 27.52 51.72
CA PHE A 7 55.10 28.98 51.78
C PHE A 7 56.06 29.67 50.81
N ILE A 8 57.27 29.13 50.64
CA ILE A 8 58.24 29.64 49.66
C ILE A 8 57.75 29.38 48.23
N LEU A 9 57.12 28.24 47.95
CA LEU A 9 56.54 27.94 46.64
C LEU A 9 55.34 28.85 46.30
N LEU A 10 54.50 29.16 47.30
CA LEU A 10 53.39 30.11 47.15
C LEU A 10 53.90 31.54 46.92
N PHE A 11 54.98 31.95 47.60
CA PHE A 11 55.63 33.23 47.38
C PHE A 11 56.33 33.33 46.02
N ALA A 12 56.88 32.23 45.50
CA ALA A 12 57.56 32.19 44.20
C ALA A 12 56.61 32.29 43.00
N ILE A 13 55.34 31.87 43.14
CA ILE A 13 54.30 32.05 42.11
C ILE A 13 53.70 33.47 42.20
N VAL A 14 53.70 34.09 43.38
CA VAL A 14 53.16 35.44 43.62
C VAL A 14 54.18 36.55 43.34
N LEU A 15 55.49 36.27 43.37
CA LEU A 15 56.56 37.24 43.10
C LEU A 15 57.50 36.71 41.99
N PRO A 16 57.19 37.09 40.74
CA PRO A 16 57.71 38.36 40.23
C PRO A 16 56.58 39.25 39.70
N CYS A 17 55.93 40.00 40.60
CA CYS A 17 55.06 41.13 40.24
C CYS A 17 55.55 42.45 40.85
N SER A 18 56.82 42.54 41.24
CA SER A 18 57.45 43.77 41.74
C SER A 18 58.14 44.58 40.63
N GLY A 19 57.68 44.44 39.38
CA GLY A 19 58.24 45.14 38.24
C GLY A 19 57.35 45.23 37.00
N LEU A 20 56.02 45.07 37.11
CA LEU A 20 55.15 45.63 36.08
C LEU A 20 55.08 47.13 36.31
N THR A 21 55.82 47.88 35.52
CA THR A 21 55.64 49.33 35.45
C THR A 21 54.23 49.61 34.89
N GLN A 22 53.66 50.80 35.16
CA GLN A 22 52.40 51.22 34.51
C GLN A 22 52.47 51.06 32.98
N GLN A 23 53.66 51.19 32.42
CA GLN A 23 53.93 50.99 31.00
C GLN A 23 53.72 49.54 30.53
N ASP A 24 54.02 48.54 31.36
CA ASP A 24 53.77 47.12 31.04
C ASP A 24 52.29 46.78 31.11
N LEU A 25 51.56 47.41 32.07
CA LEU A 25 50.10 47.32 32.15
C LEU A 25 49.43 47.96 30.93
N ASP A 26 49.88 49.15 30.50
CA ASP A 26 49.41 49.81 29.28
C ASP A 26 49.70 48.95 28.02
N GLN A 27 50.85 48.26 28.00
CA GLN A 27 51.21 47.40 26.88
C GLN A 27 50.32 46.14 26.84
N ILE A 28 50.00 45.58 28.00
CA ILE A 28 49.07 44.47 28.15
C ILE A 28 47.66 44.91 27.75
N GLU A 29 47.19 46.08 28.18
CA GLU A 29 45.87 46.62 27.80
C GLU A 29 45.77 46.82 26.29
N ARG A 30 46.77 47.45 25.66
CA ARG A 30 46.83 47.59 24.19
C ARG A 30 46.88 46.25 23.47
N LEU A 31 47.61 45.28 24.00
CA LEU A 31 47.66 43.93 23.43
C LEU A 31 46.32 43.21 23.60
N MET A 32 45.66 43.38 24.74
CA MET A 32 44.34 42.82 25.01
C MET A 32 43.32 43.41 24.06
N ASP A 33 43.26 44.74 23.92
CA ASP A 33 42.33 45.40 22.99
C ASP A 33 42.58 44.98 21.55
N LYS A 34 43.84 44.99 21.09
CA LYS A 34 44.21 44.57 19.74
C LYS A 34 43.87 43.10 19.45
N LYS A 35 43.80 42.24 20.46
CA LYS A 35 43.47 40.81 20.33
C LYS A 35 41.98 40.53 20.54
N LEU A 36 41.32 41.23 21.46
CA LEU A 36 39.90 41.04 21.76
C LEU A 36 38.98 41.66 20.70
N GLU A 37 39.38 42.79 20.12
CA GLU A 37 38.60 43.49 19.11
C GLU A 37 38.32 42.62 17.86
N PRO A 38 39.31 41.97 17.23
CA PRO A 38 39.04 41.06 16.11
C PRO A 38 38.19 39.85 16.54
N ILE A 39 38.38 39.34 17.76
CA ILE A 39 37.57 38.22 18.29
C ILE A 39 36.10 38.63 18.47
N LYS A 40 35.82 39.86 18.94
CA LYS A 40 34.45 40.38 19.06
C LYS A 40 33.78 40.51 17.68
N ILE A 41 34.52 40.98 16.69
CA ILE A 41 34.04 41.12 15.30
C ILE A 41 33.76 39.74 14.70
N ASP A 42 34.67 38.77 14.90
CA ASP A 42 34.49 37.39 14.43
C ASP A 42 33.29 36.72 15.10
N ILE A 43 33.08 36.92 16.41
CA ILE A 43 31.91 36.40 17.12
C ILE A 43 30.62 37.01 16.58
N ALA A 44 30.60 38.33 16.32
CA ALA A 44 29.43 39.00 15.74
C ALA A 44 29.13 38.50 14.32
N TYR A 45 30.17 38.32 13.50
CA TYR A 45 30.07 37.78 12.15
C TYR A 45 29.57 36.33 12.13
N ILE A 46 30.13 35.48 13.00
CA ILE A 46 29.71 34.08 13.15
C ILE A 46 28.26 34.02 13.62
N LYS A 47 27.87 34.84 14.61
CA LYS A 47 26.50 34.90 15.13
C LYS A 47 25.50 35.37 14.07
N GLY A 48 25.89 36.28 13.18
CA GLY A 48 25.06 36.71 12.05
C GLY A 48 24.95 35.68 10.92
N LYS A 49 25.84 34.68 10.87
CA LYS A 49 25.82 33.58 9.89
C LYS A 49 25.27 32.27 10.44
N MET A 50 24.97 32.20 11.73
CA MET A 50 24.36 31.02 12.34
C MET A 50 22.88 30.96 11.96
N ALA A 51 22.44 29.83 11.42
CA ALA A 51 21.03 29.51 11.37
C ALA A 51 20.49 29.53 12.81
N THR A 52 19.49 30.36 13.04
CA THR A 52 18.83 30.49 14.34
C THR A 52 18.04 29.22 14.62
N LYS A 53 17.76 28.94 15.90
CA LYS A 53 16.93 27.77 16.27
C LYS A 53 15.57 27.81 15.57
N ASP A 54 15.04 29.01 15.33
CA ASP A 54 13.77 29.22 14.65
C ASP A 54 13.81 28.79 13.17
N ASP A 55 14.90 29.09 12.45
CA ASP A 55 15.10 28.64 11.06
C ASP A 55 15.16 27.11 10.98
N ILE A 56 15.80 26.47 11.97
CA ILE A 56 15.86 25.00 12.06
C ILE A 56 14.48 24.41 12.34
N ILE A 57 13.67 25.09 13.17
CA ILE A 57 12.29 24.67 13.47
C ILE A 57 11.40 24.80 12.24
N GLU A 58 11.54 25.90 11.48
CA GLU A 58 10.81 26.14 10.23
C GLU A 58 11.13 25.08 9.19
N VAL A 59 12.41 24.83 8.91
CA VAL A 59 12.84 23.76 7.99
C VAL A 59 12.32 22.39 8.42
N ARG A 60 12.32 22.11 9.73
CA ARG A 60 11.80 20.83 10.25
C ARG A 60 10.29 20.72 10.08
N LYS A 61 9.56 21.81 10.21
CA LYS A 61 8.12 21.87 10.02
C LYS A 61 7.76 21.65 8.55
N ASP A 62 8.40 22.39 7.65
CA ASP A 62 8.21 22.25 6.20
C ASP A 62 8.52 20.83 5.74
N PHE A 63 9.63 20.27 6.19
CA PHE A 63 9.99 18.88 5.89
C PHE A 63 8.98 17.87 6.44
N THR A 64 8.38 18.15 7.60
CA THR A 64 7.33 17.29 8.18
C THR A 64 6.04 17.39 7.37
N GLU A 65 5.68 18.58 6.91
CA GLU A 65 4.51 18.82 6.06
C GLU A 65 4.67 18.14 4.69
N GLU A 66 5.82 18.30 4.03
CA GLU A 66 6.15 17.60 2.78
C GLU A 66 6.12 16.09 2.96
N MET A 67 6.69 15.58 4.05
CA MET A 67 6.71 14.14 4.30
C MET A 67 5.31 13.59 4.61
N ASN A 68 4.43 14.38 5.24
CA ASN A 68 3.03 14.01 5.43
C ASN A 68 2.27 14.01 4.09
N ALA A 69 2.49 15.00 3.23
CA ALA A 69 1.90 15.03 1.88
C ALA A 69 2.37 13.83 1.05
N PHE A 70 3.67 13.52 1.08
CA PHE A 70 4.24 12.36 0.39
C PHE A 70 3.67 11.04 0.91
N ARG A 71 3.49 10.91 2.24
CA ARG A 71 2.83 9.73 2.83
C ARG A 71 1.39 9.59 2.36
N GLN A 72 0.63 10.68 2.30
CA GLN A 72 -0.74 10.67 1.78
C GLN A 72 -0.79 10.23 0.32
N GLU A 73 0.12 10.74 -0.51
CA GLU A 73 0.21 10.32 -1.91
C GLU A 73 0.53 8.81 -2.04
N ILE A 74 1.48 8.31 -1.24
CA ILE A 74 1.80 6.88 -1.19
C ILE A 74 0.57 6.07 -0.78
N TYR A 75 -0.17 6.49 0.25
CA TYR A 75 -1.37 5.77 0.67
C TYR A 75 -2.44 5.74 -0.42
N ALA A 76 -2.68 6.86 -1.10
CA ALA A 76 -3.61 6.92 -2.23
C ALA A 76 -3.17 6.00 -3.39
N LYS A 77 -1.86 5.94 -3.67
CA LYS A 77 -1.30 5.06 -4.69
C LYS A 77 -1.39 3.58 -4.30
N ILE A 78 -1.18 3.25 -3.03
CA ILE A 78 -1.36 1.89 -2.50
C ILE A 78 -2.84 1.50 -2.62
N ASP A 79 -3.77 2.37 -2.22
CA ASP A 79 -5.20 2.09 -2.24
C ASP A 79 -5.73 1.88 -3.68
N SER A 80 -5.32 2.75 -4.61
CA SER A 80 -5.64 2.57 -6.03
C SER A 80 -5.01 1.31 -6.64
N THR A 81 -3.85 0.87 -6.14
CA THR A 81 -3.24 -0.39 -6.58
C THR A 81 -3.97 -1.59 -5.99
N ASN A 82 -4.36 -1.54 -4.71
CA ASN A 82 -5.11 -2.59 -4.04
C ASN A 82 -6.47 -2.81 -4.70
N THR A 83 -7.22 -1.74 -4.98
CA THR A 83 -8.50 -1.85 -5.70
C THR A 83 -8.36 -2.48 -7.09
N ARG A 84 -7.26 -2.17 -7.82
CA ARG A 84 -6.94 -2.85 -9.08
C ARG A 84 -6.62 -4.33 -8.87
N ILE A 85 -5.84 -4.68 -7.86
CA ILE A 85 -5.52 -6.06 -7.51
C ILE A 85 -6.78 -6.84 -7.16
N ASP A 86 -7.67 -6.27 -6.35
CA ASP A 86 -8.95 -6.90 -5.96
C ASP A 86 -9.83 -7.15 -7.17
N SER A 87 -9.89 -6.20 -8.11
CA SER A 87 -10.65 -6.37 -9.35
C SER A 87 -10.10 -7.51 -10.22
N LEU A 88 -8.77 -7.63 -10.32
CA LEU A 88 -8.10 -8.71 -11.04
C LEU A 88 -8.28 -10.06 -10.35
N TYR A 89 -8.26 -10.09 -9.03
CA TYR A 89 -8.49 -11.29 -8.23
C TYR A 89 -9.91 -11.81 -8.44
N ASN A 90 -10.92 -10.94 -8.34
CA ASN A 90 -12.32 -11.29 -8.59
C ASN A 90 -12.54 -11.79 -10.02
N ALA A 91 -11.95 -11.13 -11.02
CA ALA A 91 -12.01 -11.58 -12.40
C ALA A 91 -11.37 -12.97 -12.58
N SER A 92 -10.22 -13.21 -11.93
CA SER A 92 -9.53 -14.49 -11.96
C SER A 92 -10.38 -15.60 -11.34
N ILE A 93 -11.02 -15.35 -10.19
CA ILE A 93 -11.95 -16.31 -9.56
C ILE A 93 -13.10 -16.65 -10.50
N ALA A 94 -13.69 -15.64 -11.15
CA ALA A 94 -14.80 -15.86 -12.08
C ALA A 94 -14.39 -16.78 -13.24
N VAL A 95 -13.22 -16.54 -13.84
CA VAL A 95 -12.67 -17.39 -14.91
C VAL A 95 -12.45 -18.82 -14.41
N TRP A 96 -11.80 -19.00 -13.26
CA TRP A 96 -11.56 -20.33 -12.71
C TRP A 96 -12.85 -21.09 -12.37
N THR A 97 -13.85 -20.37 -11.84
CA THR A 97 -15.15 -20.95 -11.53
C THR A 97 -15.90 -21.37 -12.79
N ALA A 98 -15.85 -20.55 -13.85
CA ALA A 98 -16.44 -20.90 -15.14
C ALA A 98 -15.78 -22.15 -15.75
N ILE A 99 -14.44 -22.24 -15.71
CA ILE A 99 -13.70 -23.42 -16.17
C ILE A 99 -14.10 -24.65 -15.36
N PHE A 100 -14.18 -24.53 -14.03
CA PHE A 100 -14.56 -25.64 -13.16
C PHE A 100 -15.97 -26.15 -13.45
N ILE A 101 -16.95 -25.26 -13.59
CA ILE A 101 -18.33 -25.61 -13.96
C ILE A 101 -18.36 -26.28 -15.33
N ALA A 102 -17.60 -25.78 -16.31
CA ALA A 102 -17.55 -26.38 -17.64
C ALA A 102 -16.98 -27.81 -17.61
N ILE A 103 -15.95 -28.06 -16.79
CA ILE A 103 -15.38 -29.41 -16.62
C ILE A 103 -16.41 -30.36 -15.99
N ILE A 104 -17.10 -29.93 -14.93
CA ILE A 104 -18.18 -30.72 -14.30
C ILE A 104 -19.29 -31.00 -15.32
N ALA A 105 -19.72 -29.99 -16.08
CA ALA A 105 -20.75 -30.15 -17.10
C ALA A 105 -20.31 -31.10 -18.22
N ALA A 106 -19.03 -31.11 -18.61
CA ALA A 106 -18.52 -32.04 -19.60
C ALA A 106 -18.53 -33.50 -19.09
N ILE A 107 -18.10 -33.72 -17.85
CA ILE A 107 -18.02 -35.06 -17.24
C ILE A 107 -19.41 -35.64 -16.98
N PHE A 108 -20.31 -34.86 -16.37
CA PHE A 108 -21.63 -35.33 -15.96
C PHE A 108 -22.71 -35.08 -17.01
N GLY A 109 -22.64 -33.96 -17.72
CA GLY A 109 -23.64 -33.56 -18.71
C GLY A 109 -23.61 -34.45 -19.95
N GLY A 110 -22.44 -34.87 -20.43
CA GLY A 110 -22.33 -35.72 -21.62
C GLY A 110 -23.14 -37.03 -21.51
N PRO A 111 -22.88 -37.88 -20.50
CA PRO A 111 -23.61 -39.14 -20.32
C PRO A 111 -25.09 -38.98 -19.97
N ILE A 112 -25.46 -37.93 -19.23
CA ILE A 112 -26.85 -37.66 -18.86
C ILE A 112 -27.64 -37.18 -20.08
N PHE A 113 -27.05 -36.29 -20.88
CA PHE A 113 -27.70 -35.70 -22.04
C PHE A 113 -27.85 -36.72 -23.18
N SER A 114 -26.87 -37.60 -23.39
CA SER A 114 -26.98 -38.67 -24.39
C SER A 114 -28.13 -39.64 -24.07
N ARG A 115 -28.22 -40.13 -22.82
CA ARG A 115 -29.34 -40.98 -22.37
C ARG A 115 -30.68 -40.27 -22.44
N TRP A 116 -30.71 -38.98 -22.15
CA TRP A 116 -31.93 -38.19 -22.24
C TRP A 116 -32.41 -38.02 -23.69
N LEU A 117 -31.48 -37.78 -24.62
CA LEU A 117 -31.78 -37.68 -26.05
C LEU A 117 -32.33 -38.99 -26.60
N GLU A 118 -31.70 -40.12 -26.27
CA GLU A 118 -32.15 -41.46 -26.69
C GLU A 118 -33.59 -41.71 -26.21
N LYS A 119 -33.88 -41.48 -24.93
CA LYS A 119 -35.24 -41.58 -24.38
C LYS A 119 -36.23 -40.60 -25.01
N ARG A 120 -35.77 -39.48 -25.57
CA ARG A 120 -36.64 -38.52 -26.25
C ARG A 120 -37.01 -39.01 -27.64
N GLU A 121 -36.07 -39.65 -28.33
CA GLU A 121 -36.28 -40.25 -29.64
C GLU A 121 -37.20 -41.48 -29.54
N GLU A 122 -36.99 -42.34 -28.55
CA GLU A 122 -37.91 -43.45 -28.24
C GLU A 122 -39.34 -42.96 -28.00
N ARG A 123 -39.52 -41.90 -27.20
CA ARG A 123 -40.84 -41.32 -26.94
C ARG A 123 -41.49 -40.75 -28.20
N LYS A 124 -40.73 -40.11 -29.08
CA LYS A 124 -41.25 -39.63 -30.37
C LYS A 124 -41.68 -40.80 -31.25
N ASN A 125 -40.86 -41.82 -31.38
CA ASN A 125 -41.16 -43.00 -32.19
C ASN A 125 -42.36 -43.78 -31.63
N ALA A 126 -42.49 -43.88 -30.32
CA ALA A 126 -43.66 -44.48 -29.68
C ALA A 126 -44.94 -43.71 -29.98
N VAL A 127 -44.91 -42.37 -29.94
CA VAL A 127 -46.05 -41.53 -30.31
C VAL A 127 -46.41 -41.74 -31.78
N VAL A 128 -45.44 -41.74 -32.69
CA VAL A 128 -45.69 -41.99 -34.13
C VAL A 128 -46.36 -43.35 -34.34
N LYS A 129 -45.85 -44.42 -33.72
CA LYS A 129 -46.46 -45.75 -33.79
C LYS A 129 -47.89 -45.76 -33.24
N MET A 130 -48.15 -45.09 -32.12
CA MET A 130 -49.51 -44.98 -31.59
C MET A 130 -50.45 -44.22 -32.53
N ARG A 131 -49.96 -43.20 -33.24
CA ARG A 131 -50.74 -42.48 -34.26
C ARG A 131 -51.05 -43.37 -35.48
N GLU A 132 -50.08 -44.14 -35.94
CA GLU A 132 -50.27 -45.10 -37.04
C GLU A 132 -51.30 -46.18 -36.67
N MET A 133 -51.17 -46.78 -35.48
CA MET A 133 -52.17 -47.75 -34.98
C MET A 133 -53.55 -47.13 -34.79
N ALA A 134 -53.63 -45.89 -34.30
CA ALA A 134 -54.89 -45.16 -34.18
C ALA A 134 -55.54 -44.92 -35.55
N LEU A 135 -54.75 -44.57 -36.58
CA LEU A 135 -55.23 -44.41 -37.94
C LEU A 135 -55.75 -45.72 -38.55
N GLU A 136 -55.07 -46.84 -38.31
CA GLU A 136 -55.53 -48.17 -38.76
C GLU A 136 -56.83 -48.58 -38.06
N LEU A 137 -56.90 -48.44 -36.74
CA LEU A 137 -58.09 -48.78 -35.96
C LEU A 137 -59.30 -47.90 -36.30
N VAL A 138 -59.08 -46.65 -36.70
CA VAL A 138 -60.16 -45.77 -37.17
C VAL A 138 -60.65 -46.15 -38.58
N LYS A 139 -59.79 -46.69 -39.44
CA LYS A 139 -60.23 -47.27 -40.73
C LYS A 139 -61.15 -48.47 -40.51
N ASP A 140 -60.83 -49.32 -39.54
CA ASP A 140 -61.62 -50.50 -39.22
C ASP A 140 -62.89 -50.16 -38.41
N LYS A 141 -62.82 -49.15 -37.53
CA LYS A 141 -63.92 -48.70 -36.66
C LYS A 141 -63.98 -47.17 -36.57
N PRO A 142 -64.78 -46.50 -37.43
CA PRO A 142 -64.83 -45.04 -37.49
C PRO A 142 -65.40 -44.38 -36.23
N GLU A 143 -66.18 -45.11 -35.44
CA GLU A 143 -66.73 -44.67 -34.15
C GLU A 143 -65.64 -44.34 -33.09
N TRP A 144 -64.40 -44.79 -33.28
CA TRP A 144 -63.27 -44.53 -32.36
C TRP A 144 -62.50 -43.25 -32.73
N ALA A 145 -62.79 -42.63 -33.87
CA ALA A 145 -62.05 -41.47 -34.37
C ALA A 145 -62.08 -40.27 -33.39
N GLU A 146 -63.23 -40.04 -32.77
CA GLU A 146 -63.41 -38.95 -31.81
C GLU A 146 -62.62 -39.19 -30.51
N ALA A 147 -62.52 -40.45 -30.07
CA ALA A 147 -61.72 -40.84 -28.92
C ALA A 147 -60.21 -40.64 -29.17
N TYR A 148 -59.70 -41.04 -30.34
CA TYR A 148 -58.28 -40.86 -30.70
C TYR A 148 -57.89 -39.39 -30.93
N LYS A 149 -58.81 -38.58 -31.45
CA LYS A 149 -58.63 -37.12 -31.59
C LYS A 149 -58.55 -36.42 -30.23
N ASN A 150 -59.37 -36.81 -29.27
CA ASN A 150 -59.38 -36.22 -27.93
C ASN A 150 -58.08 -36.48 -27.13
N ILE A 151 -57.37 -37.56 -27.43
CA ILE A 151 -56.06 -37.88 -26.82
C ILE A 151 -54.85 -37.40 -27.66
N GLY A 152 -55.08 -36.66 -28.75
CA GLY A 152 -54.03 -36.03 -29.56
C GLY A 152 -53.24 -37.00 -30.46
N LEU A 153 -53.81 -38.18 -30.74
CA LEU A 153 -53.24 -39.17 -31.66
C LEU A 153 -53.70 -39.00 -33.11
N LEU A 154 -54.72 -38.18 -33.35
CA LEU A 154 -55.18 -37.69 -34.66
C LEU A 154 -55.24 -36.15 -34.62
#